data_AF-A0A2I2MFQ9-F1
#
_entry.id   AF-A0A2I2MFQ9-F1
#
_cell.length_a   1.000
_cell.length_b   1.000
_cell.length_c   1.000
_cell.angle_alpha   90.00
_cell.angle_beta   90.00
_cell.angle_gamma   90.00
#
_symmetry.space_group_name_H-M   'P 1'
#
loop_
_entity.id
_entity.type
_entity.pdbx_description
1 polymer ?
#
loop_
_entity_poly.entity_id
_entity_poly.type
_entity_poly.pdbx_seq_one_letter_code
_entity_poly.pdbx_strand_id
1 'polypeptide(L)'
;MNAFEEDSVFRPSGEDCKTGALCPECAVYPLRQAAGCDPGSACVRTTYARHIDRFFRNNPFMALRFWQDEYFEVRAIVTRYLPAGVLRRMMRDADETVRMNVALFLPAGDLVRMMEDRDREVRIRVAGRLPESLLPRMAQDPDYGVRLQVARRLVPSALFCLVDDADPQVRQVVARRIVAPHHRIFQRDPDPLVRLAVLERDDEEACLWGVSDPDLRVRFYLAEHAHGEALCRLTRDPDPYLRQVARKRWEAESSSGARRRAS
;
A
#
# COMPACT_ATOMS: atom_id res chain seq x y z
N MET A 1 -14.89 19.23 -43.43
CA MET A 1 -14.92 17.92 -44.11
C MET A 1 -13.49 17.42 -44.18
N ASN A 2 -13.09 16.52 -43.28
CA ASN A 2 -11.86 15.76 -43.38
C ASN A 2 -12.25 14.30 -43.08
N ALA A 3 -12.18 13.50 -44.13
CA ALA A 3 -12.54 12.10 -44.16
C ALA A 3 -11.39 11.25 -43.61
N PHE A 4 -11.57 10.72 -42.39
CA PHE A 4 -10.89 9.53 -41.87
C PHE A 4 -11.76 8.88 -40.76
N GLU A 5 -13.08 8.89 -40.96
CA GLU A 5 -13.98 7.95 -40.29
C GLU A 5 -14.08 6.72 -41.21
N GLU A 6 -13.02 5.92 -41.25
CA GLU A 6 -13.19 4.52 -41.65
C GLU A 6 -13.73 3.80 -40.41
N ASP A 7 -15.00 3.41 -40.49
CA ASP A 7 -15.63 2.49 -39.55
C ASP A 7 -14.67 1.33 -39.26
N SER A 8 -14.27 1.20 -37.99
CA SER A 8 -13.46 0.07 -37.52
C SER A 8 -14.21 -1.23 -37.80
N VAL A 9 -13.83 -1.93 -38.87
CA VAL A 9 -14.34 -3.27 -39.24
C VAL A 9 -13.94 -4.35 -38.20
N PHE A 10 -13.17 -3.97 -37.18
CA PHE A 10 -12.73 -4.89 -36.12
C PHE A 10 -13.62 -4.81 -34.89
N ARG A 11 -13.99 -5.98 -34.36
CA ARG A 11 -14.75 -6.09 -33.11
C ARG A 11 -13.93 -5.67 -31.89
N PRO A 12 -14.59 -5.13 -30.84
CA PRO A 12 -13.91 -4.71 -29.63
C PRO A 12 -13.33 -5.89 -28.83
N SER A 13 -12.37 -5.57 -27.97
CA SER A 13 -11.84 -6.52 -26.99
C SER A 13 -12.84 -6.76 -25.85
N GLY A 14 -12.61 -7.79 -25.03
CA GLY A 14 -13.50 -8.14 -23.92
C GLY A 14 -14.67 -9.05 -24.33
N GLU A 15 -14.49 -9.89 -25.36
CA GLU A 15 -15.44 -10.90 -25.79
C GLU A 15 -14.94 -12.33 -25.49
N ASP A 16 -15.86 -13.27 -25.27
CA ASP A 16 -15.52 -14.68 -25.04
C ASP A 16 -15.05 -15.36 -26.35
N CYS A 17 -13.76 -15.25 -26.64
CA CYS A 17 -13.14 -15.78 -27.86
C CYS A 17 -12.73 -17.27 -27.81
N LYS A 18 -13.28 -18.08 -26.89
CA LYS A 18 -12.78 -19.44 -26.55
C LYS A 18 -12.60 -20.39 -27.74
N THR A 19 -13.35 -20.21 -28.83
CA THR A 19 -13.36 -21.11 -29.99
C THR A 19 -12.59 -20.56 -31.20
N GLY A 20 -12.01 -19.36 -31.12
CA GLY A 20 -11.26 -18.75 -32.22
C GLY A 20 -12.10 -18.34 -33.45
N ALA A 21 -13.40 -18.57 -33.43
CA ALA A 21 -14.31 -18.26 -34.55
C ALA A 21 -14.32 -16.76 -34.90
N LEU A 22 -14.07 -15.89 -33.91
CA LEU A 22 -14.04 -14.44 -34.07
C LEU A 22 -12.64 -13.90 -34.42
N CYS A 23 -11.62 -14.75 -34.52
CA CYS A 23 -10.26 -14.32 -34.80
C CYS A 23 -10.11 -13.52 -36.10
N PRO A 24 -10.75 -13.86 -37.23
CA PRO A 24 -10.63 -13.08 -38.47
C PRO A 24 -11.01 -11.60 -38.34
N GLU A 25 -11.87 -11.26 -37.39
CA GLU A 25 -12.34 -9.89 -37.09
C GLU A 25 -11.43 -9.16 -36.07
N CYS A 26 -10.28 -9.72 -35.72
CA CYS A 26 -9.34 -9.14 -34.76
C CYS A 26 -8.27 -8.30 -35.47
N ALA A 27 -7.96 -7.11 -34.95
CA ALA A 27 -6.87 -6.27 -35.46
C ALA A 27 -5.48 -6.94 -35.40
N VAL A 28 -5.30 -7.97 -34.56
CA VAL A 28 -4.07 -8.77 -34.46
C VAL A 28 -4.04 -9.91 -35.48
N TYR A 29 -5.17 -10.27 -36.10
CA TYR A 29 -5.28 -11.45 -36.96
C TYR A 29 -4.25 -11.52 -38.10
N PRO A 30 -3.92 -10.41 -38.80
CA PRO A 30 -2.89 -10.44 -39.83
C PRO A 30 -1.50 -10.81 -39.30
N LEU A 31 -1.23 -10.56 -38.02
CA LEU A 31 0.05 -10.79 -37.35
C LEU A 31 0.04 -12.01 -36.41
N ARG A 32 -1.06 -12.79 -36.39
CA ARG A 32 -1.32 -13.80 -35.35
C ARG A 32 -0.19 -14.83 -35.15
N GLN A 33 0.49 -15.25 -36.22
CA GLN A 33 1.60 -16.20 -36.12
C GLN A 33 2.83 -15.56 -35.45
N ALA A 34 3.22 -14.36 -35.91
CA ALA A 34 4.34 -13.62 -35.35
C ALA A 34 4.06 -13.16 -33.91
N ALA A 35 2.81 -12.82 -33.59
CA ALA A 35 2.39 -12.40 -32.26
C ALA A 35 2.19 -13.57 -31.27
N GLY A 36 2.31 -14.82 -31.73
CA GLY A 36 2.01 -16.00 -30.91
C GLY A 36 0.61 -15.97 -30.30
N CYS A 37 -0.37 -15.44 -31.05
CA CYS A 37 -1.73 -15.25 -30.57
C CYS A 37 -2.46 -16.59 -30.47
N ASP A 38 -3.04 -16.88 -29.30
CA ASP A 38 -3.84 -18.06 -29.02
C ASP A 38 -5.02 -17.68 -28.11
N PRO A 39 -6.29 -17.80 -28.58
CA PRO A 39 -7.47 -17.53 -27.76
C PRO A 39 -7.53 -18.27 -26.42
N GLY A 40 -6.91 -19.46 -26.34
CA GLY A 40 -6.86 -20.28 -25.13
C GLY A 40 -5.77 -19.87 -24.13
N SER A 41 -4.81 -19.02 -24.52
CA SER A 41 -3.67 -18.72 -23.66
C SER A 41 -3.11 -17.30 -23.73
N ALA A 42 -3.07 -16.66 -24.91
CA ALA A 42 -2.52 -15.32 -25.13
C ALA A 42 -3.32 -14.60 -26.22
N CYS A 43 -4.35 -13.86 -25.79
CA CYS A 43 -5.27 -13.15 -26.69
C CYS A 43 -5.68 -11.81 -26.09
N VAL A 44 -5.68 -10.75 -26.91
CA VAL A 44 -6.09 -9.40 -26.49
C VAL A 44 -7.61 -9.25 -26.38
N ARG A 45 -8.39 -10.02 -27.13
CA ARG A 45 -9.86 -9.89 -27.18
C ARG A 45 -10.60 -10.66 -26.08
N THR A 46 -9.95 -11.54 -25.35
CA THR A 46 -10.59 -12.29 -24.26
C THR A 46 -10.96 -11.39 -23.08
N THR A 47 -11.94 -11.80 -22.29
CA THR A 47 -12.29 -11.21 -20.99
C THR A 47 -11.32 -11.62 -19.86
N TYR A 48 -10.48 -12.62 -20.08
CA TYR A 48 -9.58 -13.11 -19.03
C TYR A 48 -8.27 -12.34 -18.98
N ALA A 49 -8.14 -11.44 -18.00
CA ALA A 49 -6.99 -10.54 -17.83
C ALA A 49 -5.62 -11.22 -17.92
N ARG A 50 -5.48 -12.48 -17.45
CA ARG A 50 -4.20 -13.22 -17.54
C ARG A 50 -3.79 -13.53 -18.98
N HIS A 51 -4.73 -13.77 -19.88
CA HIS A 51 -4.43 -14.01 -21.29
C HIS A 51 -4.04 -12.71 -21.98
N ILE A 52 -4.70 -11.60 -21.64
CA ILE A 52 -4.38 -10.26 -22.16
C ILE A 52 -2.98 -9.83 -21.69
N ASP A 53 -2.67 -9.98 -20.39
CA ASP A 53 -1.34 -9.68 -19.84
C ASP A 53 -0.26 -10.55 -20.47
N ARG A 54 -0.51 -11.86 -20.65
CA ARG A 54 0.42 -12.76 -21.35
C ARG A 54 0.66 -12.32 -22.80
N PHE A 55 -0.40 -11.93 -23.51
CA PHE A 55 -0.29 -11.42 -24.88
C PHE A 55 0.62 -10.19 -24.96
N PHE A 56 0.41 -9.17 -24.12
CA PHE A 56 1.23 -7.96 -24.15
C PHE A 56 2.63 -8.14 -23.56
N ARG A 57 2.83 -9.09 -22.65
CA ARG A 57 4.16 -9.47 -22.18
C ARG A 57 5.02 -10.02 -23.31
N ASN A 58 4.42 -10.80 -24.21
CA ASN A 58 5.09 -11.33 -25.40
C ASN A 58 5.19 -10.29 -26.52
N ASN A 59 4.27 -9.33 -26.56
CA ASN A 59 4.14 -8.34 -27.64
C ASN A 59 4.10 -6.88 -27.12
N PRO A 60 5.10 -6.41 -26.36
CA PRO A 60 5.05 -5.08 -25.74
C PRO A 60 4.99 -3.94 -26.77
N PHE A 61 5.58 -4.14 -27.95
CA PHE A 61 5.55 -3.17 -29.06
C PHE A 61 4.13 -2.89 -29.60
N MET A 62 3.15 -3.77 -29.31
CA MET A 62 1.76 -3.58 -29.74
C MET A 62 0.96 -2.68 -28.80
N ALA A 63 1.41 -2.45 -27.56
CA ALA A 63 0.67 -1.72 -26.53
C ALA A 63 0.15 -0.35 -27.00
N LEU A 64 0.97 0.39 -27.77
CA LEU A 64 0.60 1.70 -28.31
C LEU A 64 -0.61 1.66 -29.27
N ARG A 65 -0.95 0.50 -29.84
CA ARG A 65 -2.16 0.35 -30.67
C ARG A 65 -3.44 0.18 -29.85
N PHE A 66 -3.32 -0.16 -28.57
CA PHE A 66 -4.43 -0.59 -27.71
C PHE A 66 -4.70 0.35 -26.53
N TRP A 67 -4.03 1.50 -26.44
CA TRP A 67 -4.23 2.44 -25.32
C TRP A 67 -5.60 3.12 -25.30
N GLN A 68 -6.34 3.10 -26.42
CA GLN A 68 -7.73 3.57 -26.55
C GLN A 68 -8.70 2.42 -26.79
N ASP A 69 -8.31 1.18 -26.50
CA ASP A 69 -9.21 0.03 -26.65
C ASP A 69 -10.49 0.24 -25.83
N GLU A 70 -11.64 -0.20 -26.33
CA GLU A 70 -12.92 -0.04 -25.64
C GLU A 70 -12.94 -0.77 -24.29
N TYR A 71 -12.24 -1.90 -24.19
CA TYR A 71 -12.18 -2.70 -22.98
C TYR A 71 -11.15 -2.14 -22.00
N PHE A 72 -11.64 -1.72 -20.83
CA PHE A 72 -10.80 -1.07 -19.82
C PHE A 72 -9.62 -1.93 -19.37
N GLU A 73 -9.78 -3.26 -19.30
CA GLU A 73 -8.67 -4.12 -18.86
C GLU A 73 -7.53 -4.15 -19.87
N VAL A 74 -7.83 -4.08 -21.18
CA VAL A 74 -6.79 -3.92 -22.19
C VAL A 74 -6.06 -2.61 -21.96
N ARG A 75 -6.79 -1.48 -21.82
CA ARG A 75 -6.20 -0.17 -21.53
C ARG A 75 -5.34 -0.19 -20.26
N ALA A 76 -5.82 -0.81 -19.19
CA ALA A 76 -5.14 -0.93 -17.91
C ALA A 76 -3.84 -1.73 -18.04
N ILE A 77 -3.89 -2.91 -18.67
CA ILE A 77 -2.74 -3.79 -18.85
C ILE A 77 -1.65 -3.13 -19.71
N VAL A 78 -2.02 -2.41 -20.77
CA VAL A 78 -1.03 -1.82 -21.67
C VAL A 78 -0.24 -0.68 -21.04
N THR A 79 -0.76 -0.01 -20.00
CA THR A 79 -0.12 1.16 -19.35
C THR A 79 1.37 0.96 -19.05
N ARG A 80 1.76 -0.24 -18.59
CA ARG A 80 3.15 -0.56 -18.22
C ARG A 80 4.15 -0.54 -19.37
N TYR A 81 3.67 -0.57 -20.61
CA TYR A 81 4.47 -0.57 -21.84
C TYR A 81 4.37 0.77 -22.58
N LEU A 82 3.53 1.70 -22.12
CA LEU A 82 3.27 2.96 -22.82
C LEU A 82 4.29 4.05 -22.47
N PRO A 83 4.63 4.91 -23.44
CA PRO A 83 5.46 6.09 -23.16
C PRO A 83 4.71 7.09 -22.27
N ALA A 84 5.46 7.87 -21.49
CA ALA A 84 4.90 8.85 -20.55
C ALA A 84 3.91 9.85 -21.19
N GLY A 85 4.15 10.25 -22.44
CA GLY A 85 3.25 11.15 -23.17
C GLY A 85 1.84 10.60 -23.35
N VAL A 86 1.70 9.27 -23.49
CA VAL A 86 0.40 8.60 -23.60
C VAL A 86 -0.22 8.42 -22.21
N LEU A 87 0.57 8.01 -21.21
CA LEU A 87 0.09 7.90 -19.82
C LEU A 87 -0.51 9.22 -19.30
N ARG A 88 0.08 10.37 -19.66
CA ARG A 88 -0.47 11.70 -19.34
C ARG A 88 -1.88 11.92 -19.91
N ARG A 89 -2.21 11.34 -21.07
CA ARG A 89 -3.55 11.43 -21.66
C ARG A 89 -4.54 10.50 -20.95
N MET A 90 -4.06 9.36 -20.46
CA MET A 90 -4.85 8.35 -19.76
C MET A 90 -5.13 8.69 -18.28
N MET A 91 -4.56 9.76 -17.72
CA MET A 91 -4.85 10.19 -16.34
C MET A 91 -6.33 10.49 -16.10
N ARG A 92 -7.09 10.78 -17.15
CA ARG A 92 -8.53 11.06 -17.10
C ARG A 92 -9.37 9.94 -17.74
N ASP A 93 -8.83 8.73 -17.83
CA ASP A 93 -9.60 7.58 -18.30
C ASP A 93 -10.88 7.44 -17.46
N ALA A 94 -11.97 7.01 -18.08
CA ALA A 94 -13.25 6.86 -17.41
C ALA A 94 -13.18 5.81 -16.27
N ASP A 95 -12.37 4.78 -16.47
CA ASP A 95 -12.26 3.63 -15.58
C ASP A 95 -11.16 3.83 -14.51
N GLU A 96 -11.51 3.62 -13.24
CA GLU A 96 -10.57 3.75 -12.12
C GLU A 96 -9.44 2.72 -12.17
N THR A 97 -9.66 1.51 -12.66
CA THR A 97 -8.61 0.48 -12.81
C THR A 97 -7.54 0.94 -13.79
N VAL A 98 -7.95 1.62 -14.87
CA VAL A 98 -7.01 2.26 -15.80
C VAL A 98 -6.25 3.39 -15.11
N ARG A 99 -6.94 4.32 -14.43
CA ARG A 99 -6.28 5.43 -13.71
C ARG A 99 -5.34 4.94 -12.61
N MET A 100 -5.69 3.86 -11.91
CA MET A 100 -4.85 3.16 -10.93
C MET A 100 -3.57 2.64 -11.58
N ASN A 101 -3.67 1.97 -12.72
CA ASN A 101 -2.51 1.49 -13.47
C ASN A 101 -1.66 2.64 -14.02
N VAL A 102 -2.28 3.72 -14.51
CA VAL A 102 -1.56 4.95 -14.89
C VAL A 102 -0.75 5.47 -13.70
N ALA A 103 -1.33 5.57 -12.51
CA ALA A 103 -0.63 6.01 -11.31
C ALA A 103 0.57 5.11 -10.92
N LEU A 104 0.62 3.85 -11.36
CA LEU A 104 1.77 2.95 -11.13
C LEU A 104 2.95 3.20 -12.08
N PHE A 105 2.69 3.67 -13.30
CA PHE A 105 3.73 3.80 -14.34
C PHE A 105 4.02 5.23 -14.77
N LEU A 106 3.15 6.19 -14.41
CA LEU A 106 3.35 7.60 -14.69
C LEU A 106 4.64 8.11 -14.02
N PRO A 107 5.42 9.01 -14.66
CA PRO A 107 6.56 9.65 -14.01
C PRO A 107 6.15 10.39 -12.73
N ALA A 108 6.98 10.30 -11.70
CA ALA A 108 6.65 10.83 -10.36
C ALA A 108 6.30 12.33 -10.35
N GLY A 109 6.93 13.13 -11.22
CA GLY A 109 6.64 14.57 -11.33
C GLY A 109 5.23 14.88 -11.87
N ASP A 110 4.61 13.96 -12.61
CA ASP A 110 3.26 14.15 -13.16
C ASP A 110 2.16 13.67 -12.20
N LEU A 111 2.49 12.85 -11.18
CA LEU A 111 1.53 12.31 -10.21
C LEU A 111 0.78 13.39 -9.41
N VAL A 112 1.36 14.59 -9.30
CA VAL A 112 0.70 15.76 -8.68
C VAL A 112 -0.67 16.05 -9.32
N ARG A 113 -0.85 15.72 -10.60
CA ARG A 113 -2.10 15.95 -11.35
C ARG A 113 -3.20 14.94 -11.03
N MET A 114 -2.88 13.87 -10.29
CA MET A 114 -3.81 12.80 -9.92
C MET A 114 -4.10 12.77 -8.41
N MET A 115 -3.59 13.74 -7.64
CA MET A 115 -3.79 13.80 -6.20
C MET A 115 -5.25 13.97 -5.78
N GLU A 116 -6.06 14.59 -6.64
CA GLU A 116 -7.48 14.86 -6.41
C GLU A 116 -8.36 13.89 -7.21
N ASP A 117 -7.84 12.70 -7.60
CA ASP A 117 -8.67 11.71 -8.27
C ASP A 117 -9.89 11.38 -7.42
N ARG A 118 -11.06 11.25 -8.06
CA ARG A 118 -12.32 10.91 -7.39
C ARG A 118 -12.24 9.58 -6.64
N ASP A 119 -11.44 8.65 -7.14
CA ASP A 119 -11.32 7.32 -6.58
C ASP A 119 -10.19 7.25 -5.53
N ARG A 120 -10.52 6.73 -4.34
CA ARG A 120 -9.57 6.60 -3.22
C ARG A 120 -8.41 5.65 -3.52
N GLU A 121 -8.63 4.58 -4.29
CA GLU A 121 -7.57 3.60 -4.64
C GLU A 121 -6.56 4.20 -5.61
N VAL A 122 -6.98 5.13 -6.46
CA VAL A 122 -6.06 5.97 -7.26
C VAL A 122 -5.24 6.87 -6.35
N ARG A 123 -5.89 7.61 -5.43
CA ARG A 123 -5.18 8.52 -4.50
C ARG A 123 -4.19 7.79 -3.59
N ILE A 124 -4.52 6.57 -3.14
CA ILE A 124 -3.61 5.69 -2.39
C ILE A 124 -2.36 5.35 -3.21
N ARG A 125 -2.51 4.98 -4.49
CA ARG A 125 -1.37 4.70 -5.39
C ARG A 125 -0.53 5.94 -5.66
N VAL A 126 -1.19 7.09 -5.85
CA VAL A 126 -0.52 8.38 -6.00
C VAL A 126 0.30 8.68 -4.75
N ALA A 127 -0.29 8.63 -3.55
CA ALA A 127 0.42 8.80 -2.28
C ALA A 127 1.54 7.78 -2.09
N GLY A 128 1.45 6.58 -2.68
CA GLY A 128 2.51 5.57 -2.65
C GLY A 128 3.76 5.91 -3.49
N ARG A 129 3.64 6.78 -4.51
CA ARG A 129 4.73 7.10 -5.44
C ARG A 129 5.08 8.58 -5.55
N LEU A 130 4.23 9.48 -5.02
CA LEU A 130 4.44 10.92 -5.07
C LEU A 130 5.81 11.29 -4.45
N PRO A 131 6.58 12.23 -5.02
CA PRO A 131 7.79 12.73 -4.39
C PRO A 131 7.53 13.16 -2.95
N GLU A 132 8.47 12.84 -2.05
CA GLU A 132 8.26 13.02 -0.61
C GLU A 132 7.94 14.48 -0.23
N SER A 133 8.58 15.44 -0.90
CA SER A 133 8.35 16.87 -0.72
C SER A 133 6.92 17.33 -1.04
N LEU A 134 6.14 16.53 -1.78
CA LEU A 134 4.75 16.82 -2.12
C LEU A 134 3.74 16.05 -1.27
N LEU A 135 4.15 15.02 -0.54
CA LEU A 135 3.28 14.22 0.32
C LEU A 135 2.49 15.02 1.37
N PRO A 136 3.03 16.09 1.99
CA PRO A 136 2.25 16.89 2.94
C PRO A 136 0.94 17.45 2.36
N ARG A 137 0.85 17.62 1.05
CA ARG A 137 -0.38 18.08 0.38
C ARG A 137 -1.51 17.04 0.40
N MET A 138 -1.22 15.76 0.68
CA MET A 138 -2.22 14.68 0.84
C MET A 138 -2.47 14.32 2.31
N ALA A 139 -1.86 15.03 3.27
CA ALA A 139 -1.98 14.73 4.70
C ALA A 139 -3.40 14.97 5.25
N GLN A 140 -4.21 15.77 4.56
CA GLN A 140 -5.60 16.07 4.90
C GLN A 140 -6.62 15.37 3.98
N ASP A 141 -6.20 14.34 3.23
CA ASP A 141 -7.13 13.59 2.37
C ASP A 141 -8.30 13.06 3.21
N PRO A 142 -9.56 13.11 2.73
CA PRO A 142 -10.70 12.58 3.46
C PRO A 142 -10.58 11.07 3.76
N ASP A 143 -9.91 10.30 2.92
CA ASP A 143 -9.74 8.86 3.10
C ASP A 143 -8.54 8.53 4.00
N TYR A 144 -8.78 7.78 5.08
CA TYR A 144 -7.73 7.38 6.02
C TYR A 144 -6.65 6.51 5.37
N GLY A 145 -6.97 5.73 4.32
CA GLY A 145 -6.01 4.90 3.60
C GLY A 145 -4.98 5.74 2.85
N VAL A 146 -5.38 6.91 2.32
CA VAL A 146 -4.46 7.89 1.75
C VAL A 146 -3.56 8.48 2.84
N ARG A 147 -4.14 8.97 3.95
CA ARG A 147 -3.38 9.53 5.07
C ARG A 147 -2.43 8.50 5.69
N LEU A 148 -2.81 7.23 5.72
CA LEU A 148 -1.98 6.12 6.16
C LEU A 148 -0.78 5.89 5.23
N GLN A 149 -0.97 5.96 3.91
CA GLN A 149 0.15 5.91 2.96
C GLN A 149 1.09 7.11 3.11
N VAL A 150 0.54 8.31 3.33
CA VAL A 150 1.33 9.51 3.64
C VAL A 150 2.14 9.30 4.92
N ALA A 151 1.51 8.84 6.01
CA ALA A 151 2.15 8.54 7.29
C ALA A 151 3.25 7.48 7.18
N ARG A 152 3.15 6.53 6.24
CA ARG A 152 4.19 5.51 6.00
C ARG A 152 5.40 6.06 5.26
N ARG A 153 5.24 7.11 4.46
CA ARG A 153 6.28 7.62 3.55
C ARG A 153 6.92 8.93 3.97
N LEU A 154 6.23 9.80 4.71
CA LEU A 154 6.82 11.04 5.22
C LEU A 154 8.10 10.76 6.04
N VAL A 155 9.09 11.65 5.98
CA VAL A 155 10.21 11.62 6.92
C VAL A 155 9.72 11.75 8.37
N PRO A 156 10.41 11.11 9.33
CA PRO A 156 10.07 11.17 10.76
C PRO A 156 9.80 12.59 11.30
N SER A 157 10.56 13.60 10.85
CA SER A 157 10.42 14.99 11.30
C SER A 157 9.18 15.70 10.75
N ALA A 158 8.54 15.18 9.71
CA ALA A 158 7.33 15.75 9.11
C ALA A 158 6.04 15.15 9.66
N LEU A 159 6.13 14.09 10.48
CA LEU A 159 4.96 13.36 10.99
C LEU A 159 4.12 14.14 12.01
N PHE A 160 4.59 15.29 12.48
CA PHE A 160 3.83 16.16 13.40
C PHE A 160 2.46 16.56 12.85
N CYS A 161 2.30 16.67 11.53
CA CYS A 161 1.03 17.03 10.90
C CYS A 161 -0.06 15.94 10.99
N LEU A 162 0.29 14.72 11.45
CA LEU A 162 -0.62 13.57 11.55
C LEU A 162 -0.77 13.06 12.99
N VAL A 163 -0.28 13.80 13.98
CA VAL A 163 -0.33 13.39 15.39
C VAL A 163 -1.76 13.22 15.88
N ASP A 164 -2.62 14.17 15.52
CA ASP A 164 -4.03 14.19 15.92
C ASP A 164 -4.95 13.60 14.83
N ASP A 165 -4.44 12.70 13.96
CA ASP A 165 -5.28 12.08 12.94
C ASP A 165 -6.46 11.36 13.58
N ALA A 166 -7.66 11.48 13.01
CA ALA A 166 -8.85 10.84 13.54
C ALA A 166 -8.74 9.31 13.56
N ASP A 167 -8.00 8.72 12.60
CA ASP A 167 -7.89 7.27 12.45
C ASP A 167 -6.72 6.70 13.29
N PRO A 168 -6.98 5.71 14.17
CA PRO A 168 -5.95 5.13 15.01
C PRO A 168 -4.87 4.37 14.23
N GLN A 169 -5.14 3.85 13.03
CA GLN A 169 -4.11 3.18 12.22
C GLN A 169 -3.08 4.20 11.71
N VAL A 170 -3.53 5.42 11.39
CA VAL A 170 -2.62 6.52 11.03
C VAL A 170 -1.79 6.91 12.24
N ARG A 171 -2.42 7.18 13.39
CA ARG A 171 -1.71 7.52 14.64
C ARG A 171 -0.74 6.42 15.08
N GLN A 172 -1.07 5.15 14.87
CA GLN A 172 -0.18 4.02 15.15
C GLN A 172 1.11 4.10 14.31
N VAL A 173 1.00 4.34 13.00
CA VAL A 173 2.17 4.52 12.14
C VAL A 173 2.98 5.74 12.56
N VAL A 174 2.31 6.84 12.94
CA VAL A 174 2.97 8.05 13.45
C VAL A 174 3.74 7.74 14.74
N ALA A 175 3.11 7.11 15.73
CA ALA A 175 3.73 6.74 17.00
C ALA A 175 4.99 5.88 16.80
N ARG A 176 4.97 4.94 15.85
CA ARG A 176 6.14 4.11 15.51
C ARG A 176 7.29 4.90 14.88
N ARG A 177 7.01 5.95 14.12
CA ARG A 177 7.99 6.57 13.21
C ARG A 177 8.41 7.98 13.59
N ILE A 178 7.61 8.71 14.37
CA ILE A 178 7.93 10.09 14.74
C ILE A 178 9.25 10.15 15.52
N VAL A 179 9.96 11.26 15.37
CA VAL A 179 11.26 11.47 16.01
C VAL A 179 11.15 11.36 17.54
N ALA A 180 12.08 10.63 18.17
CA ALA A 180 12.19 10.64 19.63
C ALA A 180 12.56 12.05 20.13
N PRO A 181 12.10 12.48 21.31
CA PRO A 181 11.22 11.75 22.25
C PRO A 181 9.72 11.92 21.98
N HIS A 182 9.32 12.48 20.83
CA HIS A 182 7.94 12.88 20.56
C HIS A 182 6.97 11.71 20.41
N HIS A 183 7.43 10.47 20.22
CA HIS A 183 6.54 9.29 20.24
C HIS A 183 5.79 9.14 21.56
N ARG A 184 6.31 9.72 22.66
CA ARG A 184 5.69 9.67 23.98
C ARG A 184 4.36 10.42 24.09
N ILE A 185 4.05 11.33 23.16
CA ILE A 185 2.74 12.02 23.15
C ILE A 185 1.57 11.04 23.02
N PHE A 186 1.81 9.87 22.42
CA PHE A 186 0.84 8.80 22.22
C PHE A 186 0.71 7.85 23.41
N GLN A 187 1.44 8.04 24.51
CA GLN A 187 1.33 7.17 25.70
C GLN A 187 -0.09 7.15 26.26
N ARG A 188 -0.87 8.22 26.07
CA ARG A 188 -2.26 8.33 26.52
C ARG A 188 -3.27 8.23 25.36
N ASP A 189 -2.85 7.73 24.20
CA ASP A 189 -3.78 7.57 23.08
C ASP A 189 -4.98 6.69 23.52
N PRO A 190 -6.22 7.04 23.15
CA PRO A 190 -7.38 6.22 23.50
C PRO A 190 -7.26 4.78 22.94
N ASP A 191 -6.60 4.60 21.80
CA ASP A 191 -6.44 3.30 21.17
C ASP A 191 -5.22 2.54 21.75
N PRO A 192 -5.41 1.33 22.32
CA PRO A 192 -4.33 0.54 22.92
C PRO A 192 -3.29 0.07 21.89
N LEU A 193 -3.64 -0.10 20.62
CA LEU A 193 -2.70 -0.46 19.57
C LEU A 193 -1.75 0.70 19.22
N VAL A 194 -2.20 1.95 19.42
CA VAL A 194 -1.34 3.14 19.30
C VAL A 194 -0.40 3.23 20.51
N ARG A 195 -0.89 2.97 21.72
CA ARG A 195 -0.04 2.90 22.92
C ARG A 195 1.02 1.80 22.82
N LEU A 196 0.66 0.62 22.28
CA LEU A 196 1.61 -0.45 21.97
C LEU A 196 2.71 0.00 20.98
N ALA A 197 2.35 0.77 19.94
CA ALA A 197 3.32 1.30 19.00
C ALA A 197 4.37 2.23 19.64
N VAL A 198 4.05 2.89 20.76
CA VAL A 198 5.02 3.64 21.57
C VAL A 198 6.00 2.69 22.26
N LEU A 199 5.49 1.61 22.84
CA LEU A 199 6.26 0.63 23.62
C LEU A 199 7.17 -0.23 22.75
N GLU A 200 6.78 -0.51 21.51
CA GLU A 200 7.61 -1.21 20.51
C GLU A 200 8.93 -0.49 20.17
N ARG A 201 9.09 0.77 20.60
CA ARG A 201 10.31 1.54 20.44
C ARG A 201 11.34 1.30 21.56
N ASP A 202 11.01 0.44 22.53
CA ASP A 202 11.86 0.07 23.67
C ASP A 202 12.35 1.28 24.48
N ASP A 203 11.44 2.26 24.67
CA ASP A 203 11.69 3.43 25.49
C ASP A 203 11.41 3.09 26.97
N GLU A 204 12.47 3.07 27.79
CA GLU A 204 12.39 2.68 29.20
C GLU A 204 11.35 3.49 30.00
N GLU A 205 11.25 4.80 29.74
CA GLU A 205 10.29 5.67 30.42
C GLU A 205 8.85 5.36 29.99
N ALA A 206 8.65 5.09 28.70
CA ALA A 206 7.34 4.65 28.19
C ALA A 206 6.95 3.27 28.75
N CYS A 207 7.89 2.34 28.84
CA CYS A 207 7.69 1.02 29.45
C CYS A 207 7.29 1.14 30.92
N LEU A 208 7.98 1.97 31.70
CA LEU A 208 7.65 2.24 33.10
C LEU A 208 6.26 2.87 33.28
N TRP A 209 5.83 3.69 32.33
CA TRP A 209 4.48 4.26 32.35
C TRP A 209 3.42 3.21 31.99
N GLY A 210 3.69 2.37 30.98
CA GLY A 210 2.75 1.36 30.48
C GLY A 210 2.49 0.17 31.42
N VAL A 211 3.29 -0.04 32.48
CA VAL A 211 3.04 -1.12 33.46
C VAL A 211 1.69 -0.97 34.18
N SER A 212 1.13 0.23 34.22
CA SER A 212 -0.18 0.52 34.81
C SER A 212 -1.26 0.80 33.75
N ASP A 213 -1.01 0.45 32.49
CA ASP A 213 -1.99 0.64 31.41
C ASP A 213 -3.29 -0.13 31.72
N PRO A 214 -4.48 0.46 31.52
CA PRO A 214 -5.73 -0.24 31.79
C PRO A 214 -5.95 -1.46 30.86
N ASP A 215 -5.42 -1.44 29.64
CA ASP A 215 -5.62 -2.52 28.67
C ASP A 215 -4.66 -3.69 28.92
N LEU A 216 -5.24 -4.88 29.11
CA LEU A 216 -4.50 -6.11 29.36
C LEU A 216 -3.49 -6.43 28.25
N ARG A 217 -3.77 -6.10 26.99
CA ARG A 217 -2.85 -6.37 25.87
C ARG A 217 -1.58 -5.54 25.96
N VAL A 218 -1.70 -4.29 26.43
CA VAL A 218 -0.54 -3.40 26.64
C VAL A 218 0.36 -3.94 27.73
N ARG A 219 -0.24 -4.30 28.89
CA ARG A 219 0.53 -4.87 30.00
C ARG A 219 1.11 -6.24 29.64
N PHE A 220 0.39 -7.06 28.88
CA PHE A 220 0.87 -8.38 28.44
C PHE A 220 2.05 -8.24 27.47
N TYR A 221 1.99 -7.30 26.53
CA TYR A 221 3.12 -6.96 25.67
C TYR A 221 4.37 -6.61 26.51
N LEU A 222 4.23 -5.75 27.52
CA LEU A 222 5.34 -5.43 28.42
C LEU A 222 5.82 -6.65 29.23
N ALA A 223 4.91 -7.52 29.65
CA ALA A 223 5.29 -8.75 30.35
C ALA A 223 6.15 -9.64 29.46
N GLU A 224 5.96 -9.63 28.14
CA GLU A 224 6.74 -10.39 27.16
C GLU A 224 8.02 -9.69 26.68
N HIS A 225 8.06 -8.35 26.65
CA HIS A 225 9.12 -7.59 25.99
C HIS A 225 9.93 -6.67 26.90
N ALA A 226 9.33 -6.14 27.98
CA ALA A 226 10.01 -5.24 28.88
C ALA A 226 11.12 -5.97 29.65
N HIS A 227 12.06 -5.18 30.18
CA HIS A 227 13.19 -5.63 31.00
C HIS A 227 13.33 -4.72 32.23
N GLY A 228 14.22 -5.07 33.15
CA GLY A 228 14.58 -4.20 34.28
C GLY A 228 13.40 -3.84 35.18
N GLU A 229 13.30 -2.58 35.58
CA GLU A 229 12.29 -2.14 36.55
C GLU A 229 10.85 -2.35 36.05
N ALA A 230 10.58 -2.12 34.76
CA ALA A 230 9.25 -2.33 34.19
C ALA A 230 8.80 -3.80 34.31
N LEU A 231 9.67 -4.75 33.96
CA LEU A 231 9.39 -6.19 34.13
C LEU A 231 9.22 -6.56 35.61
N CYS A 232 10.07 -6.02 36.49
CA CYS A 232 9.97 -6.25 37.94
C CYS A 232 8.60 -5.83 38.49
N ARG A 233 8.08 -4.66 38.09
CA ARG A 233 6.75 -4.18 38.52
C ARG A 233 5.63 -5.13 38.08
N LEU A 234 5.72 -5.71 36.88
CA LEU A 234 4.71 -6.64 36.34
C LEU A 234 4.66 -7.99 37.08
N THR A 235 5.67 -8.35 37.89
CA THR A 235 5.62 -9.54 38.78
C THR A 235 4.55 -9.44 39.89
N ARG A 236 3.92 -8.27 40.01
CA ARG A 236 2.82 -7.95 40.93
C ARG A 236 1.55 -7.49 40.19
N ASP A 237 1.47 -7.69 38.87
CA ASP A 237 0.27 -7.34 38.09
C ASP A 237 -0.98 -8.02 38.70
N PRO A 238 -2.14 -7.36 38.74
CA PRO A 238 -3.38 -7.96 39.24
C PRO A 238 -3.78 -9.22 38.47
N ASP A 239 -3.53 -9.28 37.15
CA ASP A 239 -3.85 -10.45 36.33
C ASP A 239 -2.93 -11.64 36.68
N PRO A 240 -3.49 -12.80 37.07
CA PRO A 240 -2.69 -13.93 37.51
C PRO A 240 -1.82 -14.55 36.42
N TYR A 241 -2.29 -14.53 35.16
CA TYR A 241 -1.57 -15.14 34.04
C TYR A 241 -0.39 -14.26 33.63
N LEU A 242 -0.62 -12.96 33.46
CA LEU A 242 0.42 -11.98 33.17
C LEU A 242 1.48 -11.98 34.27
N ARG A 243 1.06 -11.98 35.54
CA ARG A 243 1.97 -12.07 36.69
C ARG A 243 2.86 -13.30 36.66
N GLN A 244 2.32 -14.45 36.24
CA GLN A 244 3.08 -15.69 36.08
C GLN A 244 4.12 -15.56 34.96
N VAL A 245 3.73 -15.00 33.81
CA VAL A 245 4.63 -14.74 32.67
C VAL A 245 5.78 -13.82 33.10
N ALA A 246 5.47 -12.71 33.75
CA ALA A 246 6.45 -11.73 34.22
C ALA A 246 7.43 -12.34 35.24
N ARG A 247 6.95 -13.14 36.21
CA ARG A 247 7.83 -13.82 37.20
C ARG A 247 8.81 -14.77 36.54
N LYS A 248 8.33 -15.61 35.62
CA LYS A 248 9.17 -16.55 34.88
C LYS A 248 10.28 -15.83 34.10
N ARG A 249 9.94 -14.72 33.44
CA ARG A 249 10.95 -13.90 32.72
C ARG A 249 11.91 -13.20 33.66
N TRP A 250 11.43 -12.63 34.76
CA TRP A 250 12.27 -11.96 35.76
C TRP A 250 13.31 -12.89 36.39
N GLU A 251 12.93 -14.14 36.69
CA GLU A 251 13.83 -15.19 37.17
C GLU A 251 14.92 -15.53 36.14
N ALA A 252 14.55 -15.61 34.87
CA ALA A 252 15.48 -15.88 33.77
C ALA A 252 16.47 -14.73 33.53
N GLU A 253 16.01 -13.46 33.58
CA GLU A 253 16.87 -12.28 33.50
C GLU A 253 17.84 -12.20 34.68
N SER A 254 17.34 -12.42 35.91
CA SER A 254 18.15 -12.39 37.13
C SER A 254 19.23 -13.46 37.13
N SER A 255 18.90 -14.68 36.68
CA SER A 255 19.84 -15.79 36.56
C SER A 255 20.94 -15.51 35.50
N SER A 256 20.58 -14.82 34.42
CA SER A 256 21.51 -14.47 33.34
C SER A 256 22.43 -13.31 33.74
N GLY A 257 21.91 -12.30 34.45
CA GLY A 257 22.69 -11.20 34.99
C GLY A 257 23.69 -11.65 36.06
N ALA A 258 23.31 -12.61 36.92
CA ALA A 258 24.21 -13.20 37.90
C ALA A 258 25.39 -13.95 37.25
N ARG A 259 25.15 -14.69 36.17
CA ARG A 259 26.21 -15.39 35.41
C ARG A 259 27.19 -14.42 34.74
N ARG A 260 26.71 -13.31 34.17
CA ARG A 260 27.56 -12.29 33.54
C ARG A 260 28.44 -11.51 34.52
N ARG A 261 28.02 -11.35 35.78
CA ARG A 261 28.82 -10.67 36.83
C ARG A 261 29.87 -11.58 37.48
N ALA A 262 29.76 -12.90 37.30
CA ALA A 262 30.68 -13.89 37.84
C ALA A 262 31.76 -14.33 36.83
N SER A 263 31.74 -13.80 35.60
CA SER A 263 32.72 -14.02 34.53
C SER A 263 33.57 -12.77 34.35
#